data_AF-A0A3D4DS51-F1
#
_entry.id   AF-A0A3D4DS51-F1
#
_cell.length_a   1.000
_cell.length_b   1.000
_cell.length_c   1.000
_cell.angle_alpha   90.00
_cell.angle_beta   90.00
_cell.angle_gamma   90.00
#
_symmetry.space_group_name_H-M   'P 1'
#
loop_
_entity.id
_entity.type
_entity.pdbx_description
1 polymer ?
#
loop_
_entity_poly.entity_id
_entity_poly.type
_entity_poly.pdbx_seq_one_letter_code
_entity_poly.pdbx_strand_id
1 'polypeptide(L)'
;MILYFVLVGFVTGAIGAGFVLYSGGSVLLAVLAYSLAGALGVVLSALIIAFAPSFPRPRPRRGLPAGAQPVRARSTLRARPVRARPMRARHARVEAQAPRR
;
A
#
# COMPACT_ATOMS: atom_id res chain seq x y z
N MET A 1 1.55 -13.04 -6.23
CA MET A 1 0.69 -13.45 -5.10
C MET A 1 0.70 -14.97 -4.94
N ILE A 2 0.39 -15.75 -5.99
CA ILE A 2 0.44 -17.22 -5.90
C ILE A 2 1.83 -17.77 -5.52
N LEU A 3 2.91 -17.18 -6.06
CA LEU A 3 4.28 -17.57 -5.73
C LEU A 3 4.60 -17.42 -4.22
N TYR A 4 4.04 -16.42 -3.55
CA TYR A 4 4.23 -16.25 -2.11
C TYR A 4 3.56 -17.38 -1.33
N PHE A 5 2.34 -17.78 -1.70
CA PHE A 5 1.68 -18.91 -1.08
C PHE A 5 2.46 -20.21 -1.29
N VAL A 6 2.92 -20.47 -2.52
CA VAL A 6 3.75 -21.64 -2.83
C VAL A 6 5.03 -21.65 -2.00
N LEU A 7 5.72 -20.52 -1.91
CA LEU A 7 6.95 -20.40 -1.12
C LEU A 7 6.70 -20.65 0.37
N VAL A 8 5.65 -20.05 0.94
CA VAL A 8 5.31 -20.25 2.35
C VAL A 8 4.95 -21.70 2.62
N GLY A 9 4.10 -22.31 1.79
CA GLY A 9 3.75 -23.73 1.91
C GLY A 9 4.97 -24.64 1.83
N PHE A 10 5.89 -24.37 0.90
CA PHE A 10 7.14 -25.12 0.76
C PHE A 10 8.01 -25.03 2.02
N VAL A 11 8.23 -23.82 2.55
CA VAL A 11 9.07 -23.59 3.73
C VAL A 11 8.44 -24.21 4.97
N THR A 12 7.14 -23.99 5.21
CA THR A 12 6.44 -24.57 6.37
C THR A 12 6.41 -26.10 6.28
N GLY A 13 6.18 -26.65 5.09
CA GLY A 13 6.28 -28.08 4.82
C GLY A 13 7.67 -28.63 5.14
N ALA A 14 8.73 -27.99 4.64
CA ALA A 14 10.11 -28.42 4.84
C ALA A 14 10.50 -28.43 6.33
N ILE A 15 10.08 -27.43 7.10
CA ILE A 15 10.30 -27.37 8.55
C ILE A 15 9.59 -28.55 9.24
N GLY A 16 8.33 -28.82 8.88
CA GLY A 16 7.56 -29.94 9.44
C GLY A 16 8.19 -31.30 9.15
N ALA A 17 8.61 -31.51 7.90
CA ALA A 17 9.30 -32.74 7.49
C ALA A 17 10.64 -32.92 8.21
N GLY A 18 11.42 -31.83 8.32
CA GLY A 18 12.69 -31.81 9.03
C GLY A 18 12.53 -32.16 10.50
N PHE A 19 11.50 -31.64 11.16
CA PHE A 19 11.20 -31.96 12.56
C PHE A 19 10.87 -33.44 12.76
N VAL A 20 10.09 -34.03 11.86
CA VAL A 20 9.74 -35.47 11.91
C VAL A 20 10.97 -36.35 11.70
N LEU A 21 11.83 -36.00 10.76
CA LEU A 21 13.06 -36.78 10.52
C LEU A 21 14.04 -36.62 11.69
N TYR A 22 14.14 -35.41 12.26
CA TYR A 22 15.00 -35.13 13.41
C TYR A 22 14.58 -35.94 14.64
N SER A 23 13.28 -36.16 14.85
CA SER A 23 12.78 -37.00 15.95
C SER A 23 12.90 -38.52 15.71
N GLY A 24 13.49 -38.94 14.58
CA GLY A 24 13.65 -40.36 14.22
C GLY A 24 12.41 -40.96 13.55
N GLY A 25 11.51 -40.14 13.02
CA GLY A 25 10.32 -40.59 12.30
C GLY A 25 10.62 -41.25 10.95
N SER A 26 9.62 -41.91 10.38
CA SER A 26 9.74 -42.55 9.06
C SER A 26 9.61 -41.54 7.91
N VAL A 27 10.18 -41.89 6.74
CA VAL A 27 10.07 -41.08 5.52
C VAL A 27 8.61 -40.84 5.13
N LEU A 28 7.76 -41.85 5.28
CA LEU A 28 6.31 -41.75 5.05
C LEU A 28 5.68 -40.68 5.95
N LEU A 29 6.02 -40.67 7.24
CA LEU A 29 5.52 -39.69 8.20
C LEU A 29 6.07 -38.29 7.89
N ALA A 30 7.30 -38.18 7.41
CA ALA A 30 7.91 -36.92 6.99
C ALA A 30 7.23 -36.31 5.76
N VAL A 31 6.88 -37.11 4.75
CA VAL A 31 6.13 -36.65 3.56
C VAL A 31 4.71 -36.22 3.94
N LEU A 32 4.08 -36.95 4.86
CA LEU A 32 2.75 -36.63 5.35
C LEU A 32 2.76 -35.32 6.14
N ALA A 33 3.74 -35.15 7.04
CA ALA A 33 3.96 -33.90 7.78
C ALA A 33 4.33 -32.73 6.86
N TYR A 34 5.14 -32.96 5.82
CA TYR A 34 5.46 -31.94 4.81
C TYR A 34 4.19 -31.39 4.16
N SER A 35 3.32 -32.30 3.73
CA SER A 35 2.09 -31.95 3.02
C SER A 35 1.09 -31.24 3.93
N LEU A 36 0.91 -31.73 5.17
CA LEU A 36 0.02 -31.12 6.16
C LEU A 36 0.51 -29.74 6.61
N ALA A 37 1.79 -29.62 6.99
CA ALA A 37 2.36 -28.36 7.45
C ALA A 37 2.37 -27.32 6.32
N GLY A 38 2.66 -27.74 5.09
CA GLY A 38 2.59 -26.86 3.93
C GLY A 38 1.17 -26.37 3.64
N ALA A 39 0.18 -27.26 3.65
CA ALA A 39 -1.23 -26.89 3.47
C ALA A 39 -1.72 -25.92 4.55
N LEU A 40 -1.41 -26.20 5.82
CA LEU A 40 -1.74 -25.32 6.95
C LEU A 40 -1.07 -23.95 6.82
N GLY A 41 0.20 -23.90 6.44
CA GLY A 41 0.94 -22.65 6.21
C GLY A 41 0.32 -21.79 5.12
N VAL A 42 -0.12 -22.40 4.00
CA VAL A 42 -0.82 -21.71 2.92
C VAL A 42 -2.18 -21.18 3.38
N VAL A 43 -2.98 -22.01 4.03
CA VAL A 43 -4.33 -21.64 4.51
C VAL A 43 -4.24 -20.51 5.52
N LEU A 44 -3.32 -20.60 6.48
CA LEU A 44 -3.13 -19.57 7.49
C LEU A 44 -2.66 -18.26 6.86
N SER A 45 -1.73 -18.32 5.90
CA SER A 45 -1.27 -17.12 5.17
C SER A 45 -2.39 -16.48 4.37
N ALA A 46 -3.24 -17.29 3.72
CA ALA A 46 -4.38 -16.81 2.96
C ALA A 46 -5.41 -16.16 3.88
N LEU A 47 -5.67 -16.75 5.05
CA LEU A 47 -6.52 -16.20 6.09
C LEU A 47 -5.98 -14.85 6.58
N ILE A 48 -4.69 -14.77 6.92
CA ILE A 48 -4.07 -13.51 7.36
C ILE A 48 -4.21 -12.43 6.29
N ILE A 49 -4.00 -12.76 5.02
CA ILE A 49 -4.14 -11.79 3.93
C ILE A 49 -5.61 -11.38 3.71
N ALA A 50 -6.55 -12.31 3.87
CA ALA A 50 -7.99 -12.04 3.71
C ALA A 50 -8.55 -11.18 4.85
N PHE A 51 -8.07 -11.39 6.08
CA PHE A 51 -8.52 -10.68 7.28
C PHE A 51 -7.61 -9.54 7.71
N ALA A 52 -6.47 -9.34 7.04
CA ALA A 52 -5.61 -8.18 7.29
C ALA A 52 -6.45 -6.92 7.09
N PRO A 53 -6.60 -6.06 8.12
CA PRO A 53 -7.28 -4.79 7.97
C PRO A 53 -6.58 -4.07 6.82
N SER A 54 -7.35 -3.81 5.77
CA SER A 54 -6.85 -3.17 4.57
C SER A 54 -6.42 -1.75 4.94
N PHE A 55 -5.18 -1.60 5.41
CA PHE A 55 -4.56 -0.30 5.55
C PHE A 55 -4.72 0.39 4.19
N PRO A 56 -5.40 1.55 4.14
CA PRO A 56 -5.68 2.20 2.87
C PRO A 56 -4.34 2.46 2.20
N ARG A 57 -4.09 1.74 1.11
CA ARG A 57 -2.89 1.96 0.30
C ARG A 57 -2.93 3.43 -0.12
N PRO A 58 -1.86 4.21 0.12
CA PRO A 58 -1.79 5.57 -0.39
C PRO A 58 -1.96 5.49 -1.90
N ARG A 59 -3.09 5.97 -2.40
CA ARG A 59 -3.38 6.01 -3.83
C ARG A 59 -2.23 6.76 -4.49
N PRO A 60 -1.57 6.22 -5.53
CA PRO A 60 -0.69 7.03 -6.34
C PRO A 60 -1.57 8.14 -6.92
N ARG A 61 -1.28 9.40 -6.57
CA ARG A 61 -1.86 10.58 -7.23
C ARG A 61 -1.49 10.46 -8.72
N ARG A 62 -2.39 9.87 -9.52
CA ARG A 62 -2.42 10.06 -10.97
C ARG A 62 -2.58 11.56 -11.20
N GLY A 63 -1.51 12.23 -11.61
CA GLY A 63 -1.56 13.66 -11.96
C GLY A 63 -0.28 14.46 -11.78
N LEU A 64 0.85 13.90 -11.35
CA LEU A 64 2.12 14.62 -11.40
C LEU A 64 2.88 14.23 -12.69
N PRO A 65 3.02 15.15 -13.67
CA PRO A 65 3.77 14.87 -14.87
C PRO A 65 5.23 14.56 -14.52
N ALA A 66 5.79 13.58 -15.23
CA ALA A 66 7.21 13.28 -15.24
C ALA A 66 7.98 14.55 -15.62
N GLY A 67 8.66 15.16 -14.65
CA GLY A 67 9.41 16.38 -14.92
C GLY A 67 9.85 17.16 -13.69
N ALA A 68 10.47 16.51 -12.71
CA ALA A 68 11.35 17.20 -11.75
C ALA A 68 12.20 16.18 -11.00
N GLN A 69 13.36 15.87 -11.58
CA GLN A 69 14.46 15.28 -10.83
C GLN A 69 14.83 16.17 -9.63
N PRO A 70 15.31 15.60 -8.51
CA PRO A 70 15.81 16.36 -7.38
C PRO A 70 17.23 16.84 -7.70
N VAL A 71 17.37 17.90 -8.50
CA VAL A 71 18.65 18.57 -8.66
C VAL A 71 18.84 19.54 -7.51
N ARG A 72 19.60 19.04 -6.53
CA ARG A 72 20.29 19.79 -5.50
C ARG A 72 21.17 20.88 -6.17
N ALA A 73 20.60 22.06 -6.40
CA ALA A 73 21.36 23.26 -6.76
C ALA A 73 21.29 24.27 -5.60
N ARG A 74 22.27 24.12 -4.72
CA ARG A 74 22.69 25.11 -3.74
C ARG A 74 23.40 26.24 -4.49
N SER A 75 22.75 27.37 -4.75
CA SER A 75 23.45 28.63 -5.05
C SER A 75 22.52 29.85 -5.03
N THR A 76 22.70 30.66 -3.98
CA THR A 76 22.81 32.13 -4.02
C THR A 76 21.62 33.03 -4.41
N LEU A 77 21.46 34.05 -3.56
CA LEU A 77 21.01 35.42 -3.82
C LEU A 77 19.51 35.74 -3.80
N ARG A 78 19.16 36.48 -2.72
CA ARG A 78 18.28 37.67 -2.68
C ARG A 78 17.19 37.76 -3.78
N ALA A 79 15.94 37.64 -3.37
CA ALA A 79 14.92 38.65 -3.67
C ALA A 79 13.63 38.38 -2.86
N ARG A 80 13.38 39.23 -1.86
CA ARG A 80 12.01 39.67 -1.52
C ARG A 80 11.54 40.52 -2.72
N PRO A 81 10.27 40.47 -3.17
CA PRO A 81 9.29 41.45 -2.67
C PRO A 81 7.83 40.93 -2.67
N VAL A 82 7.03 41.25 -1.65
CA VAL A 82 5.97 42.30 -1.64
C VAL A 82 4.56 41.77 -1.96
N ARG A 83 3.69 42.01 -0.98
CA ARG A 83 2.22 42.02 -1.00
C ARG A 83 1.58 42.26 -2.37
N ALA A 84 0.62 41.41 -2.73
CA ALA A 84 -0.53 41.82 -3.54
C ALA A 84 -1.79 41.18 -2.94
N ARG A 85 -2.56 42.03 -2.25
CA ARG A 85 -3.90 41.79 -1.73
C ARG A 85 -4.85 42.29 -2.82
N PRO A 86 -5.68 41.48 -3.50
CA PRO A 86 -6.69 42.05 -4.38
C PRO A 86 -7.91 42.41 -3.53
N MET A 87 -8.07 43.72 -3.32
CA MET A 87 -9.32 44.34 -2.91
C MET A 87 -9.97 44.91 -4.19
N ARG A 88 -11.29 44.79 -4.29
CA ARG A 88 -12.23 45.42 -5.26
C ARG A 88 -12.44 44.73 -6.61
N ALA A 89 -13.62 44.11 -6.72
CA ALA A 89 -14.57 44.45 -7.78
C ALA A 89 -15.96 44.52 -7.13
N ARG A 90 -16.41 45.75 -6.90
CA ARG A 90 -17.74 46.14 -6.45
C ARG A 90 -18.46 46.67 -7.70
N HIS A 91 -19.74 46.34 -7.86
CA HIS A 91 -20.72 46.93 -8.77
C HIS A 91 -20.80 46.39 -10.22
N ALA A 92 -21.82 45.56 -10.47
CA ALA A 92 -22.75 45.72 -11.59
C ALA A 92 -24.01 44.84 -11.35
N ARG A 93 -25.20 45.42 -11.62
CA ARG A 93 -26.59 44.94 -11.37
C ARG A 93 -27.04 45.05 -9.90
N VAL A 94 -27.88 45.98 -9.46
CA VAL A 94 -28.89 46.84 -10.10
C VAL A 94 -29.73 46.11 -11.14
N GLU A 95 -30.52 45.15 -10.65
CA GLU A 95 -31.86 44.79 -11.14
C GLU A 95 -32.66 44.61 -9.84
N ALA A 96 -33.29 45.65 -9.28
CA ALA A 96 -34.56 46.17 -9.74
C ALA A 96 -35.56 45.03 -10.01
N GLN A 97 -36.25 44.55 -8.96
CA GLN A 97 -37.70 44.30 -8.99
C GLN A 97 -38.20 43.82 -7.62
N ALA A 98 -38.77 44.76 -6.87
CA ALA A 98 -39.99 44.47 -6.09
C ALA A 98 -41.16 44.29 -7.08
N PRO A 99 -42.18 43.49 -6.74
CA PRO A 99 -43.40 44.04 -6.14
C PRO A 99 -43.95 43.18 -4.98
N ARG A 100 -44.57 43.76 -3.92
CA ARG A 100 -46.04 43.94 -3.73
C ARG A 100 -46.83 42.70 -4.20
N ARG A 101 -47.56 41.95 -3.36
CA ARG A 101 -48.46 42.26 -2.23
C ARG A 101 -48.51 41.06 -1.28
#